data_AF-A0A495VZ60-F1
#
_entry.id   AF-A0A495VZ60-F1
#
_cell.length_a   1.000
_cell.length_b   1.000
_cell.length_c   1.000
_cell.angle_alpha   90.00
_cell.angle_beta   90.00
_cell.angle_gamma   90.00
#
_symmetry.space_group_name_H-M   'P 1'
#
loop_
_entity.id
_entity.type
_entity.pdbx_description
1 polymer ?
#
loop_
_entity_poly.entity_id
_entity_poly.type
_entity_poly.pdbx_seq_one_letter_code
_entity_poly.pdbx_strand_id
1 'polypeptide(L)'
;MKALLSRSSVVGIALVVAGALLPQAASAATTPRGFGDCMDIAVENDADVWVAHHACDSDSLVTCYRIFRDAYGRQEWALRACRTR
;
A
#
# COMPACT_ATOMS: atom_id res chain seq x y z
N MET A 1 -63.14 -16.82 5.70
CA MET A 1 -62.05 -16.03 6.33
C MET A 1 -61.65 -14.91 5.39
N LYS A 2 -61.35 -13.75 5.96
CA LYS A 2 -61.46 -12.40 5.37
C LYS A 2 -60.44 -12.10 4.27
N ALA A 3 -60.85 -11.21 3.36
CA ALA A 3 -60.14 -10.72 2.20
C ALA A 3 -58.79 -10.04 2.54
N LEU A 4 -57.76 -10.34 1.73
CA LEU A 4 -56.48 -9.62 1.72
C LEU A 4 -56.46 -8.66 0.52
N LEU A 5 -56.97 -7.46 0.74
CA LEU A 5 -56.71 -6.30 -0.10
C LEU A 5 -56.37 -5.13 0.82
N SER A 6 -55.08 -4.93 1.08
CA SER A 6 -54.58 -3.68 1.64
C SER A 6 -53.75 -2.99 0.57
N ARG A 7 -54.42 -2.07 -0.12
CA ARG A 7 -53.80 -0.94 -0.83
C ARG A 7 -53.23 0.04 0.21
N SER A 8 -52.39 0.96 -0.27
CA SER A 8 -51.78 2.12 0.43
C SER A 8 -50.36 1.82 0.93
N SER A 9 -49.32 2.62 0.69
CA SER A 9 -49.22 3.94 0.08
C SER A 9 -47.81 4.13 -0.48
N VAL A 10 -47.73 4.81 -1.61
CA VAL A 10 -46.50 5.48 -2.07
C VAL A 10 -46.18 6.58 -1.04
N VAL A 11 -45.04 6.45 -0.36
CA VAL A 11 -44.33 7.60 0.21
C VAL A 11 -42.86 7.40 -0.08
N GLY A 12 -42.43 8.01 -1.19
CA GLY A 12 -41.02 8.21 -1.46
C GLY A 12 -40.45 9.14 -0.40
N ILE A 13 -39.31 8.74 0.18
CA ILE A 13 -38.45 9.64 0.92
C ILE A 13 -37.13 9.67 0.14
N ALA A 14 -37.05 10.64 -0.76
CA ALA A 14 -35.78 11.09 -1.31
C ALA A 14 -35.08 11.90 -0.21
N LEU A 15 -34.01 11.36 0.35
CA LEU A 15 -33.07 12.12 1.19
C LEU A 15 -31.78 12.32 0.39
N VAL A 16 -31.74 13.46 -0.30
CA VAL A 16 -30.53 14.06 -0.86
C VAL A 16 -29.72 14.58 0.31
N VAL A 17 -28.70 13.83 0.75
CA VAL A 17 -27.68 14.38 1.65
C VAL A 17 -26.61 15.01 0.78
N ALA A 18 -26.62 16.34 0.78
CA ALA A 18 -25.64 17.20 0.15
C ALA A 18 -24.22 16.73 0.45
N GLY A 19 -23.47 16.41 -0.60
CA GLY A 19 -22.04 16.16 -0.53
C GLY A 19 -21.32 17.42 -0.07
N ALA A 20 -20.94 17.46 1.20
CA ALA A 20 -19.86 18.32 1.64
C ALA A 20 -18.58 17.79 0.97
N LEU A 21 -18.15 18.49 -0.08
CA LEU A 21 -16.83 18.32 -0.70
C LEU A 21 -15.77 18.72 0.34
N LEU A 22 -15.46 17.81 1.26
CA LEU A 22 -14.24 17.91 2.04
C LEU A 22 -13.08 17.80 1.04
N PRO A 23 -12.12 18.75 1.02
CA PRO A 23 -10.91 18.58 0.25
C PRO A 23 -10.23 17.33 0.76
N GLN A 24 -10.29 16.27 -0.05
CA GLN A 24 -9.56 15.04 0.15
C GLN A 24 -8.10 15.43 0.04
N ALA A 25 -7.46 15.73 1.16
CA ALA A 25 -6.03 15.91 1.21
C ALA A 25 -5.44 14.54 0.86
N ALA A 26 -5.12 14.36 -0.42
CA ALA A 26 -4.36 13.23 -0.90
C ALA A 26 -3.09 13.21 -0.06
N SER A 27 -3.02 12.26 0.87
CA SER A 27 -1.80 12.00 1.60
C SER A 27 -0.86 11.39 0.57
N ALA A 28 -0.03 12.23 -0.05
CA ALA A 28 1.09 11.76 -0.83
C ALA A 28 1.95 10.96 0.15
N ALA A 29 1.93 9.63 0.02
CA ALA A 29 2.87 8.78 0.72
C ALA A 29 4.25 9.35 0.41
N THR A 30 4.91 9.89 1.44
CA THR A 30 6.27 10.39 1.29
C THR A 30 7.11 9.15 1.16
N THR A 31 7.31 8.66 -0.08
CA THR A 31 8.21 7.54 -0.30
C THR A 31 9.54 7.95 0.32
N PRO A 32 10.10 7.15 1.25
CA PRO A 32 11.40 7.44 1.81
C PRO A 32 12.37 7.70 0.66
N ARG A 33 13.11 8.83 0.73
CA ARG A 33 14.08 9.17 -0.32
C ARG A 33 15.02 7.97 -0.46
N GLY A 34 15.08 7.36 -1.63
CA GLY A 34 15.93 6.19 -1.87
C GLY A 34 15.21 4.82 -1.87
N PHE A 35 13.92 4.76 -1.53
CA PHE A 35 13.13 3.52 -1.69
C PHE A 35 13.12 3.04 -3.15
N GLY A 36 12.92 3.96 -4.10
CA GLY A 36 12.94 3.66 -5.54
C GLY A 36 14.27 3.07 -5.98
N ASP A 37 15.38 3.72 -5.64
CA ASP A 37 16.72 3.25 -6.00
C ASP A 37 17.02 1.88 -5.37
N CYS A 38 16.57 1.65 -4.13
CA CYS A 38 16.69 0.35 -3.48
C CYS A 38 15.89 -0.74 -4.22
N MET A 39 14.64 -0.44 -4.62
CA MET A 39 13.80 -1.35 -5.39
C MET A 39 14.38 -1.65 -6.77
N ASP A 40 14.87 -0.65 -7.48
CA ASP A 40 15.47 -0.80 -8.80
C ASP A 40 16.68 -1.73 -8.74
N ILE A 41 17.61 -1.49 -7.80
CA ILE A 41 18.77 -2.38 -7.61
C ILE A 41 18.33 -3.80 -7.23
N ALA A 42 17.31 -3.95 -6.39
CA ALA A 42 16.82 -5.28 -5.98
C ALA A 42 16.20 -6.04 -7.17
N VAL A 43 15.35 -5.39 -7.96
CA VAL A 43 14.67 -5.98 -9.14
C VAL A 43 15.67 -6.28 -10.26
N GLU A 44 16.67 -5.43 -10.48
CA GLU A 44 17.79 -5.70 -11.40
C GLU A 44 18.60 -6.96 -11.04
N ASN A 45 18.50 -7.41 -9.78
CA ASN A 45 19.18 -8.60 -9.27
C ASN A 45 18.18 -9.75 -9.00
N ASP A 46 17.04 -9.75 -9.68
CA ASP A 46 15.99 -10.78 -9.61
C ASP A 46 15.43 -11.01 -8.19
N ALA A 47 15.47 -9.99 -7.33
CA ALA A 47 14.80 -10.06 -6.04
C ALA A 47 13.29 -10.12 -6.23
N ASP A 48 12.64 -10.95 -5.42
CA ASP A 48 11.18 -10.99 -5.30
C ASP A 48 10.67 -9.62 -4.85
N VAL A 49 9.64 -9.14 -5.52
CA VAL A 49 9.13 -7.77 -5.35
C VAL A 49 8.64 -7.53 -3.91
N TRP A 50 8.07 -8.54 -3.25
CA TRP A 50 7.58 -8.39 -1.88
C TRP A 50 8.73 -8.42 -0.87
N VAL A 51 9.75 -9.24 -1.09
CA VAL A 51 10.98 -9.21 -0.29
C VAL A 51 11.69 -7.87 -0.45
N ALA A 52 11.83 -7.39 -1.68
CA ALA A 52 12.43 -6.10 -1.99
C ALA A 52 11.67 -4.94 -1.32
N HIS A 53 10.34 -4.90 -1.49
CA HIS A 53 9.51 -3.87 -0.86
C HIS A 53 9.69 -3.89 0.67
N HIS A 54 9.59 -5.06 1.30
CA HIS A 54 9.72 -5.17 2.75
C HIS A 54 11.12 -4.76 3.25
N ALA A 55 12.18 -5.09 2.51
CA ALA A 55 13.53 -4.68 2.85
C ALA A 55 13.75 -3.17 2.67
N CYS A 56 13.33 -2.60 1.53
CA CYS A 56 13.55 -1.21 1.18
C CYS A 56 12.69 -0.24 2.00
N ASP A 57 11.53 -0.68 2.50
CA ASP A 57 10.65 0.10 3.38
C ASP A 57 11.15 0.17 4.83
N SER A 58 12.07 -0.71 5.24
CA SER A 58 12.58 -0.72 6.60
C SER A 58 13.40 0.53 6.92
N ASP A 59 13.16 1.16 8.08
CA ASP A 59 13.87 2.35 8.58
C ASP A 59 15.34 2.15 8.99
N SER A 60 15.84 0.91 9.00
CA SER A 60 17.22 0.56 9.39
C SER A 60 17.97 -0.14 8.25
N LEU A 61 19.23 0.29 8.00
CA LEU A 61 20.13 -0.36 7.05
C LEU A 61 20.38 -1.82 7.45
N VAL A 62 20.57 -2.08 8.74
CA VAL A 62 20.81 -3.43 9.27
C VAL A 62 19.59 -4.32 9.04
N THR A 63 18.39 -3.79 9.25
CA THR A 63 17.14 -4.54 9.03
C THR A 63 16.91 -4.81 7.55
N CYS A 64 17.11 -3.81 6.68
CA CYS A 64 17.07 -3.97 5.23
C CYS A 64 18.02 -5.09 4.76
N TYR A 65 19.30 -5.02 5.16
CA TYR A 65 20.29 -6.02 4.75
C TYR A 65 19.96 -7.40 5.30
N ARG A 66 19.44 -7.49 6.53
CA ARG A 66 19.02 -8.76 7.13
C ARG A 66 17.91 -9.42 6.32
N ILE A 67 16.88 -8.68 5.90
CA ILE A 67 15.78 -9.23 5.10
C ILE A 67 16.30 -9.82 3.78
N PHE A 68 17.13 -9.07 3.05
CA PHE A 68 17.74 -9.59 1.82
C PHE A 68 18.64 -10.80 2.09
N ARG A 69 19.44 -10.76 3.16
CA ARG A 69 20.36 -11.85 3.48
C ARG A 69 19.63 -13.13 3.84
N ASP A 70 18.51 -13.02 4.55
CA ASP A 70 17.72 -14.17 4.96
C ASP A 70 17.00 -14.81 3.74
N ALA A 71 16.67 -14.02 2.71
CA ALA A 71 16.03 -14.51 1.48
C ALA A 71 17.03 -15.02 0.41
N TYR A 72 18.18 -14.36 0.24
CA TYR A 72 19.12 -14.61 -0.88
C TYR A 72 20.54 -15.00 -0.45
N GLY A 73 20.79 -15.10 0.85
CA GLY A 73 22.13 -15.26 1.39
C GLY A 73 22.97 -13.98 1.33
N ARG A 74 24.29 -14.10 1.54
CA ARG A 74 25.18 -12.94 1.50
C ARG A 74 25.38 -12.48 0.06
N GLN A 75 24.74 -11.39 -0.29
CA GLN A 75 24.85 -10.75 -1.61
C GLN A 75 25.47 -9.35 -1.47
N GLU A 76 26.39 -8.99 -2.37
CA GLU A 76 26.97 -7.64 -2.38
C GLU A 76 25.94 -6.59 -2.83
N TRP A 77 25.08 -6.95 -3.79
CA TRP A 77 24.03 -6.07 -4.28
C TRP A 77 23.02 -5.68 -3.19
N ALA A 78 22.78 -6.56 -2.21
CA ALA A 78 21.85 -6.30 -1.12
C ALA A 78 22.31 -5.15 -0.22
N LEU A 79 23.61 -5.10 0.11
CA LEU A 79 24.15 -4.01 0.91
C LEU A 79 24.20 -2.70 0.12
N ARG A 80 24.43 -2.78 -1.19
CA ARG A 80 24.38 -1.62 -2.09
C ARG A 80 22.96 -1.03 -2.16
N ALA A 81 21.93 -1.85 -2.38
CA ALA A 81 20.53 -1.42 -2.37
C ALA A 81 20.13 -0.77 -1.03
N CYS A 82 20.50 -1.37 0.11
CA CYS A 82 20.15 -0.81 1.42
C CYS A 82 20.84 0.49 1.78
N ARG A 83 21.92 0.87 1.07
CA ARG A 83 22.64 2.13 1.28
C ARG A 83 22.09 3.29 0.43
N THR A 84 21.31 2.98 -0.61
CA THR A 84 20.69 3.99 -1.48
C THR A 84 19.32 4.43 -0.96
N ARG A 85 18.71 3.66 -0.05
CA ARG A 85 17.56 4.06 0.78
C ARG A 85 17.94 5.18 1.76
#